data_AF-A0AAE9L365-F1
#
_entry.id   AF-A0AAE9L365-F1
#
_cell.length_a   1.000
_cell.length_b   1.000
_cell.length_c   1.000
_cell.angle_alpha   90.00
_cell.angle_beta   90.00
_cell.angle_gamma   90.00
#
_symmetry.space_group_name_H-M   'P 1'
#
loop_
_entity.id
_entity.type
_entity.pdbx_description
1 polymer ?
#
loop_
_entity_poly.entity_id
_entity_poly.type
_entity_poly.pdbx_seq_one_letter_code
_entity_poly.pdbx_strand_id
1 'polypeptide(L)'
;MADPSEERQAAAARARENADPHENRAPIPRYVLAMVAALVAWGAFYIVTSESEQPSALGDSRTLADLQGKPKSAGGGAVDGAAVFQARCVACHQATGQGLPGVFPPLAGSEWVVGQEARLASIVLRGVTGKLTVKGTAYNGAMPAFADQLSDAEIAAVLTHVRSQWGNTAGPVTAEAVAAARTQTATMAAPFDGDAALGSPGG
;
A
#
# COMPACT_ATOMS: atom_id res chain seq x y z
N MET A 1 61.94 -16.60 24.87
CA MET A 1 62.46 -17.49 23.82
C MET A 1 61.30 -18.38 23.40
N ALA A 2 60.88 -18.33 22.13
CA ALA A 2 59.80 -19.17 21.65
C ALA A 2 60.22 -20.65 21.67
N ASP A 3 59.27 -21.56 21.91
CA ASP A 3 59.52 -23.00 21.97
C ASP A 3 59.81 -23.54 20.55
N PRO A 4 60.92 -24.28 20.33
CA PRO A 4 61.26 -24.86 19.03
C PRO A 4 60.17 -25.75 18.41
N SER A 5 59.25 -26.29 19.21
CA SER A 5 58.13 -27.12 18.74
C SER A 5 56.99 -26.29 18.14
N GLU A 6 56.72 -25.09 18.68
CA GLU A 6 55.72 -24.17 18.15
C GLU A 6 56.16 -23.61 16.79
N GLU A 7 57.45 -23.30 16.63
CA GLU A 7 58.02 -22.84 15.35
C GLU A 7 57.88 -23.91 14.25
N ARG A 8 58.09 -25.19 14.59
CA ARG A 8 57.89 -26.30 13.64
C ARG A 8 56.43 -26.50 13.28
N GLN A 9 55.50 -26.34 14.22
CA GLN A 9 54.06 -26.44 13.95
C GLN A 9 53.56 -25.26 13.10
N ALA A 10 54.03 -24.04 13.36
CA ALA A 10 53.71 -22.86 12.56
C ALA A 10 54.27 -22.97 11.13
N ALA A 11 55.48 -23.49 10.95
CA ALA A 11 56.05 -23.75 9.63
C ALA A 11 55.26 -24.83 8.87
N ALA A 12 54.85 -25.90 9.55
CA ALA A 12 54.02 -26.94 8.94
C ALA A 12 52.60 -26.44 8.59
N ALA A 13 52.06 -25.48 9.34
CA ALA A 13 50.79 -24.84 9.03
C ALA A 13 50.90 -23.96 7.77
N ARG A 14 51.91 -23.09 7.69
CA ARG A 14 52.18 -22.23 6.51
C ARG A 14 52.49 -23.04 5.24
N ALA A 15 53.15 -24.18 5.38
CA ALA A 15 53.43 -25.07 4.26
C ALA A 15 52.18 -25.77 3.69
N ARG A 16 51.05 -25.76 4.40
CA ARG A 16 49.75 -26.28 3.95
C ARG A 16 48.86 -25.22 3.32
N GLU A 17 49.22 -23.95 3.41
CA GLU A 17 48.47 -22.84 2.82
C GLU A 17 48.95 -22.64 1.38
N ASN A 18 48.03 -22.76 0.43
CA ASN A 18 48.31 -22.37 -0.95
C ASN A 18 48.44 -20.83 -1.01
N ALA A 19 49.31 -20.33 -1.90
CA ALA A 19 49.47 -18.89 -2.08
C ALA A 19 48.13 -18.22 -2.40
N ASP A 20 47.87 -17.07 -1.80
CA ASP A 20 46.66 -16.29 -2.08
C ASP A 20 46.58 -15.96 -3.58
N PRO A 21 45.42 -16.20 -4.23
CA PRO A 21 45.25 -15.84 -5.62
C PRO A 21 45.35 -14.32 -5.76
N HIS A 22 46.27 -13.87 -6.60
CA HIS A 22 46.46 -12.46 -6.89
C HIS A 22 45.53 -12.05 -8.04
N GLU A 23 44.74 -11.00 -7.82
CA GLU A 23 43.90 -10.42 -8.85
C GLU A 23 44.78 -9.63 -9.84
N ASN A 24 45.01 -10.21 -11.02
CA ASN A 24 45.74 -9.55 -12.08
C ASN A 24 44.81 -8.56 -12.81
N ARG A 25 45.31 -7.36 -13.13
CA ARG A 25 44.59 -6.39 -13.97
C ARG A 25 44.67 -6.82 -15.44
N ALA A 26 43.98 -7.89 -15.80
CA ALA A 26 43.81 -8.27 -17.19
C ALA A 26 42.82 -7.30 -17.86
N PRO A 27 43.18 -6.63 -18.97
CA PRO A 27 42.25 -5.78 -19.69
C PRO A 27 41.08 -6.62 -20.22
N ILE A 28 39.86 -6.06 -20.19
CA ILE A 28 38.65 -6.75 -20.64
C ILE A 28 38.86 -7.26 -22.08
N PRO A 29 38.59 -8.55 -22.36
CA PRO A 29 38.79 -9.08 -23.70
C PRO A 29 37.94 -8.32 -24.74
N ARG A 30 38.55 -7.97 -25.87
CA ARG A 30 37.90 -7.14 -26.92
C ARG A 30 36.59 -7.72 -27.43
N TYR A 31 36.43 -9.05 -27.44
CA TYR A 31 35.18 -9.70 -27.85
C TYR A 31 34.04 -9.48 -26.85
N VAL A 32 34.33 -9.38 -25.55
CA VAL A 32 33.33 -9.04 -24.53
C VAL A 32 32.85 -7.61 -24.73
N LEU A 33 33.78 -6.67 -24.97
CA LEU A 33 33.42 -5.28 -25.28
C LEU A 33 32.58 -5.18 -26.56
N ALA A 34 32.94 -5.92 -27.61
CA ALA A 34 32.18 -5.97 -28.86
C ALA A 34 30.77 -6.56 -28.66
N MET A 35 30.64 -7.62 -27.86
CA MET A 35 29.35 -8.22 -27.51
C MET A 35 28.46 -7.25 -26.74
N VAL A 36 29.00 -6.56 -25.73
CA VAL A 36 28.26 -5.54 -24.96
C VAL A 36 27.81 -4.41 -25.88
N ALA A 37 28.69 -3.90 -26.74
CA ALA A 37 28.35 -2.87 -27.71
C ALA A 37 27.24 -3.32 -28.68
N ALA A 38 27.29 -4.57 -29.15
CA ALA A 38 26.27 -5.14 -30.02
C ALA A 38 24.90 -5.24 -29.32
N LEU A 39 24.86 -5.65 -28.05
CA LEU A 39 23.62 -5.71 -27.26
C LEU A 39 23.03 -4.33 -27.01
N VAL A 40 23.87 -3.33 -26.71
CA VAL A 40 23.42 -1.94 -26.54
C VAL A 40 22.88 -1.38 -27.86
N ALA A 41 23.60 -1.60 -28.97
CA ALA A 41 23.16 -1.17 -30.29
C ALA A 41 21.85 -1.85 -30.72
N TRP A 42 21.71 -3.15 -30.45
CA TRP A 42 20.48 -3.90 -30.71
C TRP A 42 19.32 -3.39 -29.85
N GLY A 43 19.52 -3.15 -28.56
CA GLY A 43 18.49 -2.61 -27.67
C GLY A 43 18.06 -1.19 -28.08
N ALA A 44 19.00 -0.32 -28.44
CA ALA A 44 18.70 1.03 -28.94
C ALA A 44 17.94 0.99 -30.28
N PHE A 45 18.40 0.16 -31.22
CA PHE A 45 17.71 -0.05 -32.48
C PHE A 45 16.31 -0.60 -32.26
N TYR A 46 16.16 -1.61 -31.40
CA TYR A 46 14.87 -2.19 -31.04
C TYR A 46 13.92 -1.11 -30.49
N ILE A 47 14.33 -0.34 -29.48
CA ILE A 47 13.48 0.73 -28.88
C ILE A 47 13.05 1.78 -29.92
N VAL A 48 13.95 2.19 -30.82
CA VAL A 48 13.65 3.21 -31.84
C VAL A 48 12.76 2.69 -32.95
N THR A 49 12.85 1.40 -33.28
CA THR A 49 12.13 0.79 -34.41
C THR A 49 10.88 0.03 -34.00
N SER A 50 10.76 -0.37 -32.72
CA SER A 50 9.54 -0.92 -32.17
C SER A 50 8.59 0.24 -31.87
N GLU A 51 7.47 0.31 -32.57
CA GLU A 51 6.36 1.16 -32.15
C GLU A 51 5.95 0.73 -30.74
N SER A 52 6.19 1.58 -29.75
CA SER A 52 5.63 1.41 -28.41
C SER A 52 4.13 1.67 -28.50
N GLU A 53 3.36 0.71 -29.02
CA GLU A 53 1.89 0.71 -29.05
C GLU A 53 1.28 0.56 -27.64
N GLN A 54 1.95 1.09 -26.62
CA GLN A 54 1.35 1.29 -25.32
C GLN A 54 0.56 2.60 -25.43
N PRO A 55 -0.78 2.56 -25.43
CA PRO A 55 -1.58 3.78 -25.44
C PRO A 55 -1.08 4.71 -24.34
N SER A 56 -0.89 5.99 -24.65
CA SER A 56 -0.45 7.03 -23.69
C SER A 56 -1.34 7.13 -22.45
N ALA A 57 -2.50 6.47 -22.46
CA ALA A 57 -3.37 6.24 -21.30
C ALA A 57 -2.78 5.29 -20.24
N LEU A 58 -1.76 4.47 -20.57
CA LEU A 58 -1.07 3.56 -19.64
C LEU A 58 0.25 4.13 -19.12
N GLY A 59 0.71 5.25 -19.67
CA GLY A 59 1.82 6.03 -19.13
C GLY A 59 1.35 6.94 -18.00
N ASP A 60 2.26 7.26 -17.07
CA ASP A 60 1.98 8.11 -15.92
C ASP A 60 1.64 9.54 -16.38
N SER A 61 0.35 9.82 -16.57
CA SER A 61 -0.18 11.09 -17.09
C SER A 61 -0.12 12.23 -16.08
N ARG A 62 0.74 12.10 -15.07
CA ARG A 62 0.92 13.11 -14.03
C ARG A 62 1.63 14.31 -14.64
N THR A 63 0.89 15.40 -14.74
CA THR A 63 1.43 16.70 -15.11
C THR A 63 2.19 17.31 -13.92
N LEU A 64 3.00 18.36 -14.14
CA LEU A 64 3.60 19.12 -13.03
C LEU A 64 2.53 19.67 -12.06
N ALA A 65 1.28 19.82 -12.52
CA ALA A 65 0.13 20.19 -11.69
C ALA A 65 -0.37 19.05 -10.78
N ASP A 66 -0.02 17.78 -11.05
CA ASP A 66 -0.31 16.65 -10.15
C ASP A 66 0.77 16.48 -9.07
N LEU A 67 1.98 16.99 -9.31
CA LEU A 67 3.08 17.03 -8.33
C LEU A 67 2.95 18.25 -7.39
N GLN A 68 2.34 19.33 -7.88
CA GLN A 68 1.94 20.47 -7.06
C GLN A 68 0.55 20.16 -6.49
N GLY A 69 0.51 19.53 -5.31
CA GLY A 69 -0.71 19.08 -4.64
C GLY A 69 -1.91 20.01 -4.89
N LYS A 70 -2.93 19.45 -5.54
CA LYS A 70 -4.17 20.14 -5.91
C LYS A 70 -4.74 20.83 -4.66
N PRO A 71 -5.13 22.13 -4.72
CA PRO A 71 -5.88 22.72 -3.63
C PRO A 71 -7.11 21.85 -3.39
N LYS A 72 -7.37 21.54 -2.11
CA LYS A 72 -8.46 20.69 -1.62
C LYS A 72 -9.77 21.11 -2.31
N SER A 73 -10.13 20.43 -3.39
CA SER A 73 -11.23 20.86 -4.25
C SER A 73 -12.53 20.34 -3.65
N ALA A 74 -13.32 21.28 -3.15
CA ALA A 74 -14.73 21.10 -2.97
C ALA A 74 -15.39 21.01 -4.37
N GLY A 75 -15.92 19.83 -4.71
CA GLY A 75 -16.92 19.63 -5.75
C GLY A 75 -16.45 19.63 -7.21
N GLY A 76 -16.73 18.53 -7.93
CA GLY A 76 -17.01 18.58 -9.37
C GLY A 76 -16.37 17.49 -10.25
N GLY A 77 -15.27 16.88 -9.83
CA GLY A 77 -14.73 15.69 -10.51
C GLY A 77 -15.19 14.43 -9.78
N ALA A 78 -15.72 13.44 -10.50
CA ALA A 78 -16.03 12.14 -9.90
C ALA A 78 -14.72 11.48 -9.42
N VAL A 79 -14.48 11.50 -8.12
CA VAL A 79 -13.37 10.76 -7.52
C VAL A 79 -13.66 9.27 -7.68
N ASP A 80 -12.71 8.52 -8.22
CA ASP A 80 -12.87 7.08 -8.40
C ASP A 80 -12.68 6.35 -7.06
N GLY A 81 -13.80 5.98 -6.44
CA GLY A 81 -13.81 5.23 -5.19
C GLY A 81 -13.16 3.85 -5.29
N ALA A 82 -13.18 3.21 -6.45
CA ALA A 82 -12.52 1.92 -6.66
C ALA A 82 -10.99 2.10 -6.65
N ALA A 83 -10.49 3.14 -7.31
CA ALA A 83 -9.06 3.46 -7.29
C ALA A 83 -8.56 3.79 -5.87
N VAL A 84 -9.34 4.56 -5.09
CA VAL A 84 -9.00 4.83 -3.68
C VAL A 84 -9.01 3.54 -2.85
N PHE A 85 -9.99 2.65 -3.06
CA PHE A 85 -10.06 1.35 -2.39
C PHE A 85 -8.81 0.50 -2.69
N GLN A 86 -8.42 0.39 -3.95
CA GLN A 86 -7.24 -0.36 -4.39
C GLN A 86 -5.95 0.19 -3.76
N ALA A 87 -5.81 1.52 -3.70
CA ALA A 87 -4.61 2.16 -3.19
C ALA A 87 -4.48 2.11 -1.66
N ARG A 88 -5.60 2.12 -0.92
CA ARG A 88 -5.58 2.36 0.54
C ARG A 88 -6.18 1.24 1.38
N CYS A 89 -7.13 0.48 0.85
CA CYS A 89 -7.98 -0.41 1.64
C CYS A 89 -7.74 -1.89 1.33
N VAL A 90 -7.37 -2.21 0.08
CA VAL A 90 -7.22 -3.59 -0.40
C VAL A 90 -6.19 -4.41 0.36
N ALA A 91 -5.11 -3.79 0.83
CA ALA A 91 -4.05 -4.50 1.55
C ALA A 91 -4.59 -5.29 2.76
N CYS A 92 -5.62 -4.76 3.44
CA CYS A 92 -6.23 -5.40 4.61
C CYS A 92 -7.58 -6.04 4.27
N HIS A 93 -8.47 -5.32 3.58
CA HIS A 93 -9.84 -5.79 3.30
C HIS A 93 -9.95 -6.69 2.06
N GLN A 94 -8.85 -6.87 1.32
CA GLN A 94 -8.75 -7.65 0.09
C GLN A 94 -9.60 -7.09 -1.06
N ALA A 95 -9.26 -7.45 -2.29
CA ALA A 95 -10.01 -7.03 -3.48
C ALA A 95 -11.47 -7.54 -3.49
N THR A 96 -11.72 -8.66 -2.83
CA THR A 96 -13.05 -9.27 -2.67
C THR A 96 -13.85 -8.69 -1.50
N GLY A 97 -13.27 -7.77 -0.72
CA GLY A 97 -13.89 -7.23 0.48
C GLY A 97 -14.09 -8.25 1.60
N GLN A 98 -13.55 -9.47 1.50
CA GLN A 98 -13.72 -10.53 2.50
C GLN A 98 -12.76 -10.39 3.69
N GLY A 99 -11.76 -9.51 3.59
CA GLY A 99 -10.69 -9.41 4.58
C GLY A 99 -9.99 -10.76 4.79
N LEU A 100 -9.53 -10.97 6.03
CA LEU A 100 -8.91 -12.23 6.46
C LEU A 100 -9.54 -12.63 7.79
N PRO A 101 -10.30 -13.75 7.86
CA PRO A 101 -10.97 -14.17 9.08
C PRO A 101 -10.04 -14.20 10.30
N GLY A 102 -10.49 -13.61 11.41
CA GLY A 102 -9.72 -13.48 12.66
C GLY A 102 -8.65 -12.36 12.68
N VAL A 103 -8.34 -11.73 11.53
CA VAL A 103 -7.32 -10.67 11.44
C VAL A 103 -7.91 -9.36 10.91
N PHE A 104 -8.48 -9.39 9.71
CA PHE A 104 -9.10 -8.22 9.07
C PHE A 104 -10.58 -8.48 8.78
N PRO A 105 -11.49 -7.61 9.25
CA PRO A 105 -12.91 -7.84 9.08
C PRO A 105 -13.35 -7.72 7.62
N PRO A 106 -14.38 -8.49 7.20
CA PRO A 106 -14.98 -8.34 5.89
C PRO A 106 -15.75 -7.02 5.80
N LEU A 107 -15.68 -6.39 4.62
CA LEU A 107 -16.60 -5.34 4.18
C LEU A 107 -17.78 -5.91 3.40
N ALA A 108 -17.61 -7.09 2.79
CA ALA A 108 -18.65 -7.79 2.04
C ALA A 108 -19.77 -8.31 2.96
N GLY A 109 -20.97 -7.73 2.81
CA GLY A 109 -22.13 -8.04 3.63
C GLY A 109 -21.96 -7.65 5.10
N SER A 110 -21.12 -6.64 5.37
CA SER A 110 -20.86 -6.15 6.73
C SER A 110 -21.97 -5.21 7.18
N GLU A 111 -22.51 -5.47 8.36
CA GLU A 111 -23.52 -4.65 9.02
C GLU A 111 -23.04 -3.20 9.26
N TRP A 112 -21.73 -3.02 9.47
CA TRP A 112 -21.11 -1.69 9.59
C TRP A 112 -21.09 -0.91 8.29
N VAL A 113 -20.93 -1.62 7.15
CA VAL A 113 -20.92 -1.00 5.83
C VAL A 113 -22.32 -0.55 5.43
N VAL A 114 -23.35 -1.37 5.68
CA VAL A 114 -24.73 -1.06 5.29
C VAL A 114 -25.48 -0.16 6.29
N GLY A 115 -24.95 -0.02 7.51
CA GLY A 115 -25.52 0.81 8.56
C GLY A 115 -25.40 2.33 8.32
N GLN A 116 -25.31 3.09 9.41
CA GLN A 116 -25.30 4.56 9.38
C GLN A 116 -24.05 5.11 8.68
N GLU A 117 -24.26 5.96 7.67
CA GLU A 117 -23.19 6.56 6.87
C GLU A 117 -22.21 7.39 7.71
N ALA A 118 -22.72 8.15 8.69
CA ALA A 118 -21.91 9.00 9.54
C ALA A 118 -20.94 8.18 10.39
N ARG A 119 -21.41 7.05 10.94
CA ARG A 119 -20.57 6.13 11.72
C ARG A 119 -19.50 5.48 10.86
N LEU A 120 -19.86 5.02 9.66
CA LEU A 120 -18.92 4.46 8.70
C LEU A 120 -17.85 5.49 8.30
N ALA A 121 -18.25 6.74 8.06
CA ALA A 121 -17.32 7.84 7.80
C ALA A 121 -16.40 8.12 8.99
N SER A 122 -16.93 8.16 10.21
CA SER A 122 -16.14 8.34 11.43
C SER A 122 -15.09 7.25 11.61
N ILE A 123 -15.43 5.98 11.34
CA ILE A 123 -14.48 4.85 11.37
C ILE A 123 -13.29 5.09 10.44
N VAL A 124 -13.53 5.51 9.20
CA VAL A 124 -12.43 5.80 8.26
C VAL A 124 -11.63 7.03 8.68
N LEU A 125 -12.31 8.07 9.16
CA LEU A 125 -11.66 9.32 9.58
C LEU A 125 -10.73 9.09 10.78
N ARG A 126 -11.17 8.33 11.79
CA ARG A 126 -10.47 8.21 13.08
C ARG A 126 -9.79 6.87 13.32
N GLY A 127 -10.06 5.88 12.48
CA GLY A 127 -9.58 4.52 12.69
C GLY A 127 -10.30 3.83 13.84
N VAL A 128 -10.00 2.55 14.01
CA VAL A 128 -10.59 1.69 15.05
C VAL A 128 -9.48 0.82 15.61
N THR A 129 -9.43 0.68 16.93
CA THR A 129 -8.53 -0.22 17.64
C THR A 129 -9.34 -1.09 18.59
N GLY A 130 -8.83 -2.29 18.91
CA GLY A 130 -9.44 -3.15 19.91
C GLY A 130 -10.47 -4.12 19.32
N LYS A 131 -11.39 -4.58 20.18
CA LYS A 131 -12.34 -5.65 19.85
C LYS A 131 -13.52 -5.11 19.04
N LEU A 132 -13.70 -5.60 17.82
CA LEU A 132 -14.81 -5.27 16.92
C LEU A 132 -15.47 -6.55 16.43
N THR A 133 -16.79 -6.61 16.50
CA THR A 133 -17.57 -7.74 16.01
C THR A 133 -18.11 -7.42 14.62
N VAL A 134 -17.82 -8.28 13.64
CA VAL A 134 -18.32 -8.14 12.27
C VAL A 134 -18.87 -9.48 11.81
N LYS A 135 -20.14 -9.53 11.42
CA LYS A 135 -20.86 -10.75 11.01
C LYS A 135 -20.75 -11.87 12.06
N GLY A 136 -20.83 -11.50 13.34
CA GLY A 136 -20.75 -12.44 14.47
C GLY A 136 -19.35 -12.99 14.77
N THR A 137 -18.31 -12.55 14.05
CA THR A 137 -16.92 -12.91 14.34
C THR A 137 -16.23 -11.74 15.04
N ALA A 138 -15.50 -12.04 16.12
CA ALA A 138 -14.71 -11.04 16.83
C ALA A 138 -13.35 -10.84 16.17
N TYR A 139 -12.97 -9.58 15.99
CA TYR A 139 -11.67 -9.12 15.49
C TYR A 139 -11.02 -8.28 16.57
N ASN A 140 -9.70 -8.40 16.72
CA ASN A 140 -8.93 -7.56 17.64
C ASN A 140 -7.71 -7.01 16.90
N GLY A 141 -7.86 -5.82 16.34
CA GLY A 141 -6.86 -5.23 15.44
C GLY A 141 -6.84 -3.71 15.51
N ALA A 142 -6.10 -3.11 14.58
CA ALA A 142 -6.01 -1.67 14.44
C ALA A 142 -6.18 -1.29 12.96
N MET A 143 -7.21 -0.48 12.68
CA MET A 143 -7.39 0.24 11.43
C MET A 143 -6.90 1.68 11.62
N PRO A 144 -5.95 2.17 10.82
CA PRO A 144 -5.42 3.51 10.96
C PRO A 144 -6.45 4.58 10.59
N ALA A 145 -6.24 5.79 11.10
CA ALA A 145 -7.03 6.98 10.75
C ALA A 145 -6.62 7.52 9.37
N PHE A 146 -7.60 7.88 8.54
CA PHE A 146 -7.36 8.48 7.22
C PHE A 146 -7.74 9.96 7.13
N ALA A 147 -8.15 10.59 8.24
CA ALA A 147 -8.55 12.00 8.25
C ALA A 147 -7.52 12.93 7.60
N ASP A 148 -6.23 12.76 7.88
CA ASP A 148 -5.19 13.65 7.35
C ASP A 148 -4.67 13.24 5.97
N GLN A 149 -5.05 12.05 5.51
CA GLN A 149 -4.54 11.46 4.27
C GLN A 149 -5.53 11.58 3.10
N LEU A 150 -6.82 11.60 3.39
CA LEU A 150 -7.88 11.62 2.38
C LEU A 150 -8.82 12.81 2.58
N SER A 151 -9.19 13.44 1.46
CA SER A 151 -10.23 14.46 1.39
C SER A 151 -11.62 13.87 1.63
N ASP A 152 -12.58 14.74 1.92
CA ASP A 152 -13.97 14.33 2.15
C ASP A 152 -14.58 13.68 0.90
N ALA A 153 -14.20 14.16 -0.29
CA ALA A 153 -14.63 13.58 -1.56
C ALA A 153 -14.04 12.18 -1.79
N GLU A 154 -12.77 11.95 -1.46
CA GLU A 154 -12.13 10.63 -1.57
C GLU A 154 -12.75 9.61 -0.60
N ILE A 155 -13.00 10.02 0.64
CA ILE A 155 -13.66 9.18 1.63
C ILE A 155 -15.11 8.89 1.20
N ALA A 156 -15.86 9.88 0.75
CA ALA A 156 -17.22 9.69 0.25
C ALA A 156 -17.27 8.71 -0.94
N ALA A 157 -16.32 8.85 -1.88
CA ALA A 157 -16.22 7.97 -3.04
C ALA A 157 -15.88 6.52 -2.65
N VAL A 158 -14.87 6.29 -1.81
CA VAL A 158 -14.49 4.92 -1.40
C VAL A 158 -15.59 4.26 -0.57
N LEU A 159 -16.27 5.00 0.31
CA LEU A 159 -17.39 4.47 1.08
C LEU A 159 -18.58 4.12 0.19
N THR A 160 -18.87 4.97 -0.81
CA THR A 160 -19.90 4.68 -1.81
C THR A 160 -19.56 3.44 -2.63
N HIS A 161 -18.30 3.27 -3.04
CA HIS A 161 -17.83 2.05 -3.70
C HIS A 161 -18.09 0.84 -2.81
N VAL A 162 -17.55 0.83 -1.58
CA VAL A 162 -17.71 -0.29 -0.63
C VAL A 162 -19.18 -0.63 -0.34
N ARG A 163 -20.07 0.37 -0.27
CA ARG A 163 -21.52 0.20 -0.02
C ARG A 163 -22.31 -0.36 -1.22
N SER A 164 -21.74 -0.35 -2.41
CA SER A 164 -22.33 -0.90 -3.64
C SER A 164 -21.68 -2.22 -4.10
N GLN A 165 -20.55 -2.60 -3.52
CA GLN A 165 -19.82 -3.81 -3.90
C GLN A 165 -20.20 -5.03 -3.07
N TRP A 166 -19.88 -6.22 -3.59
CA TRP A 166 -19.95 -7.50 -2.88
C TRP A 166 -21.32 -7.83 -2.26
N GLY A 167 -22.39 -7.43 -2.95
CA GLY A 167 -23.77 -7.64 -2.50
C GLY A 167 -24.26 -6.66 -1.44
N ASN A 168 -23.45 -5.67 -1.06
CA ASN A 168 -23.91 -4.57 -0.22
C ASN A 168 -24.96 -3.75 -1.00
N THR A 169 -26.08 -3.46 -0.32
CA THR A 169 -27.17 -2.65 -0.89
C THR A 169 -27.45 -1.50 0.06
N ALA A 170 -26.70 -0.40 -0.09
CA ALA A 170 -26.88 0.79 0.73
C ALA A 170 -26.67 2.06 -0.09
N GLY A 171 -27.30 3.17 0.33
CA GLY A 171 -27.21 4.46 -0.37
C GLY A 171 -25.78 5.02 -0.42
N PRO A 172 -25.47 5.89 -1.39
CA PRO A 172 -24.15 6.52 -1.49
C PRO A 172 -23.87 7.42 -0.28
N VAL A 173 -22.59 7.63 0.02
CA VAL A 173 -22.13 8.58 1.05
C VAL A 173 -21.71 9.86 0.36
N THR A 174 -22.18 11.01 0.87
CA THR A 174 -21.86 12.32 0.29
C THR A 174 -20.62 12.95 0.95
N ALA A 175 -19.96 13.85 0.24
CA ALA A 175 -18.82 14.59 0.80
C ALA A 175 -19.24 15.47 2.00
N GLU A 176 -20.46 15.99 1.97
CA GLU A 176 -21.04 16.79 3.05
C GLU A 176 -21.25 15.95 4.32
N ALA A 177 -21.69 14.70 4.18
CA ALA A 177 -21.84 13.78 5.31
C ALA A 177 -20.47 13.47 5.95
N VAL A 178 -19.44 13.26 5.12
CA VAL A 178 -18.07 13.05 5.61
C VAL A 178 -17.53 14.30 6.30
N ALA A 179 -17.73 15.49 5.71
CA ALA A 179 -17.30 16.75 6.31
C ALA A 179 -17.98 16.99 7.67
N ALA A 180 -19.27 16.67 7.79
CA ALA A 180 -19.99 16.73 9.05
C ALA A 180 -19.41 15.75 10.09
N ALA A 181 -19.14 14.50 9.69
CA ALA A 181 -18.51 13.50 10.56
C ALA A 181 -17.08 13.92 10.99
N ARG A 182 -16.33 14.57 10.11
CA ARG A 182 -14.99 15.11 10.41
C ARG A 182 -15.03 16.19 11.47
N THR A 183 -15.97 17.12 11.36
CA THR A 183 -16.18 18.16 12.37
C THR A 183 -16.62 17.56 13.70
N GLN A 184 -17.57 16.61 13.69
CA GLN A 184 -18.06 15.96 14.91
C GLN A 184 -16.96 15.18 15.65
N THR A 185 -16.01 14.62 14.91
CA THR A 185 -14.90 13.86 15.47
C THR A 185 -13.62 14.69 15.68
N ALA A 186 -13.64 16.00 15.40
CA ALA A 186 -12.46 16.87 15.38
C ALA A 186 -11.63 16.84 16.67
N THR A 187 -12.30 16.71 17.82
CA THR A 187 -11.68 16.70 19.15
C THR A 187 -11.23 15.32 19.61
N MET A 188 -11.46 14.27 18.81
CA MET A 188 -11.03 12.92 19.15
C MET A 188 -9.52 12.77 18.91
N ALA A 189 -8.79 12.53 20.01
CA ALA A 189 -7.35 12.32 19.99
C ALA A 189 -6.94 10.85 19.74
N ALA A 190 -7.86 9.90 19.96
CA ALA A 190 -7.60 8.47 19.82
C ALA A 190 -8.60 7.80 18.85
N PRO A 191 -8.21 6.68 18.21
CA PRO A 191 -9.12 5.84 17.45
C PRO A 191 -10.29 5.32 18.31
N PHE A 192 -11.36 4.86 17.66
CA PHE A 192 -12.46 4.21 18.37
C PHE A 192 -11.98 2.92 19.04
N ASP A 193 -12.34 2.70 20.31
CA ASP A 193 -12.09 1.45 21.03
C ASP A 193 -13.15 0.39 20.69
N GLY A 194 -13.12 -0.07 19.44
CA GLY A 194 -13.94 -1.18 18.94
C GLY A 194 -15.45 -1.04 19.19
N ASP A 195 -16.09 -2.14 19.53
CA ASP A 195 -17.54 -2.23 19.83
C ASP A 195 -17.95 -1.32 21.00
N ALA A 196 -17.03 -1.08 21.96
CA ALA A 196 -17.32 -0.27 23.14
C ALA A 196 -17.55 1.21 22.80
N ALA A 197 -16.79 1.74 21.85
CA ALA A 197 -16.91 3.13 21.41
C ALA A 197 -17.90 3.31 20.25
N LEU A 198 -18.08 2.30 19.40
CA LEU A 198 -18.95 2.37 18.22
C LEU A 198 -20.41 1.94 18.50
N GLY A 199 -20.66 1.26 19.62
CA GLY A 199 -21.99 0.71 19.93
C GLY A 199 -22.35 -0.48 19.04
N SER A 200 -23.62 -0.86 18.97
CA SER A 200 -24.08 -1.90 18.05
C SER A 200 -24.34 -1.33 16.64
N PRO A 201 -24.08 -2.07 15.55
CA PRO A 201 -24.15 -1.60 14.15
C PRO A 201 -25.53 -1.15 13.61
N GLY A 202 -26.55 -0.93 14.46
CA GLY A 202 -27.89 -0.49 14.06
C GLY A 202 -28.56 0.53 14.98
N GLY A 203 -27.85 1.07 15.98
CA GLY A 203 -28.34 2.12 16.89
C GLY A 203 -27.84 3.49 16.50
#